data_AF-A0A2V9ACX6-F1
#
_entry.id   AF-A0A2V9ACX6-F1
#
_cell.length_a   1.000
_cell.length_b   1.000
_cell.length_c   1.000
_cell.angle_alpha   90.00
_cell.angle_beta   90.00
_cell.angle_gamma   90.00
#
_symmetry.space_group_name_H-M   'P 1'
#
loop_
_entity.id
_entity.type
_entity.pdbx_description
1 polymer ?
#
loop_
_entity_poly.entity_id
_entity_poly.type
_entity_poly.pdbx_seq_one_letter_code
_entity_poly.pdbx_strand_id
1 'polypeptide(L)'
;MGFAVLLLIVLASGASYGGIRHALPAVPTLALCAALTIYKAITTRSLVLRVAVPLACGWALLSALPVVRPWEYYNEFVGGTANSSRYFNDEGLAVFLRGRELARYYHQEVEPNGEVPYITYPIPDPEKLRRGIHWVGEDRVRDRALLEADVWSGTIVCGVRGTAPYLWWDREALRNAVPVARFGNLLAFRGSFPARPMKAAFLYYQAVDYIYTSQPNLREAQRLLSESAALDPRAFFVAIELGNVDVQLGDRNAAVTAYSLARQYAFREQDRRLLAEQIARVSSESGEPVQPLRNPEIE
;
A
#
# COMPACT_ATOMS: atom_id res chain seq x y z
N MET A 1 -3.79 12.89 40.92
CA MET A 1 -3.72 14.07 40.01
C MET A 1 -2.57 13.96 39.02
N GLY A 2 -1.36 13.53 39.42
CA GLY A 2 -0.18 13.47 38.54
C GLY A 2 -0.38 12.69 37.22
N PHE A 3 -0.95 11.48 37.26
CA PHE A 3 -1.13 10.66 36.05
C PHE A 3 -2.12 11.22 35.02
N ALA A 4 -3.20 11.87 35.47
CA ALA A 4 -4.19 12.49 34.58
C ALA A 4 -3.61 13.74 33.88
N VAL A 5 -2.78 14.51 34.59
CA VAL A 5 -2.05 15.64 34.01
C VAL A 5 -0.98 15.15 33.02
N LEU A 6 -0.27 14.06 33.35
CA LEU A 6 0.71 13.45 32.46
C LEU A 6 0.05 12.95 31.16
N LEU A 7 -1.13 12.33 31.25
CA LEU A 7 -1.92 11.91 30.09
C LEU A 7 -2.31 13.11 29.22
N LEU A 8 -2.80 14.18 29.83
CA LEU A 8 -3.20 15.39 29.11
C LEU A 8 -2.02 16.08 28.43
N ILE A 9 -0.83 16.06 29.06
CA ILE A 9 0.41 16.55 28.45
C ILE A 9 0.78 15.68 27.24
N VAL A 10 0.77 14.35 27.37
CA VAL A 10 1.07 13.42 26.27
C VAL A 10 0.10 13.58 25.09
N LEU A 11 -1.19 13.77 25.38
CA LEU A 11 -2.22 14.02 24.35
C LEU A 11 -2.06 15.39 23.69
N ALA A 12 -1.68 16.42 24.45
CA ALA A 12 -1.47 17.77 23.94
C ALA A 12 -0.16 17.93 23.15
N SER A 13 0.89 17.18 23.49
CA SER A 13 2.16 17.18 22.77
C SER A 13 2.13 16.40 21.44
N GLY A 14 1.05 15.64 21.21
CA GLY A 14 0.96 14.70 20.10
C GLY A 14 1.81 13.46 20.36
N ALA A 15 1.23 12.27 20.16
CA ALA A 15 1.99 11.03 20.14
C ALA A 15 2.01 10.51 18.71
N SER A 16 3.20 10.33 18.13
CA SER A 16 3.34 9.60 16.87
C SER A 16 2.86 8.16 17.06
N TYR A 17 2.43 7.51 15.98
CA TYR A 17 1.90 6.14 16.03
C TYR A 17 2.83 5.13 16.73
N GLY A 18 4.15 5.30 16.56
CA GLY A 18 5.16 4.51 17.28
C GLY A 18 5.10 4.74 18.79
N GLY A 19 4.94 5.99 19.23
CA GLY A 19 4.72 6.34 20.63
C GLY A 19 3.46 5.68 21.21
N ILE A 20 2.35 5.64 20.45
CA ILE A 20 1.12 4.94 20.86
C ILE A 20 1.28 3.42 20.90
N ARG A 21 2.02 2.80 19.97
CA ARG A 21 2.29 1.35 20.00
C ARG A 21 3.14 0.95 21.21
N HIS A 22 4.13 1.76 21.59
CA HIS A 22 4.92 1.54 22.80
C HIS A 22 4.18 1.94 24.08
N ALA A 23 3.25 2.89 23.99
CA ALA A 23 2.36 3.28 25.09
C ALA A 23 1.08 2.42 25.14
N LEU A 24 0.85 1.50 24.20
CA LEU A 24 -0.37 0.69 24.11
C LEU A 24 -0.67 -0.07 25.40
N PRO A 25 0.35 -0.59 26.14
CA PRO A 25 0.13 -1.17 27.47
C PRO A 25 -0.31 -0.14 28.53
N ALA A 26 0.09 1.13 28.39
CA ALA A 26 -0.26 2.22 29.30
C ALA A 26 -1.61 2.88 28.95
N VAL A 27 -2.05 2.85 27.69
CA VAL A 27 -3.28 3.49 27.22
C VAL A 27 -4.52 3.02 27.99
N PRO A 28 -4.77 1.72 28.22
CA PRO A 28 -5.92 1.26 29.02
C PRO A 28 -5.90 1.82 30.45
N THR A 29 -4.73 1.84 31.09
CA THR A 29 -4.55 2.36 32.46
C THR A 29 -4.82 3.87 32.52
N LEU A 30 -4.32 4.59 31.52
CA LEU A 30 -4.52 6.03 31.38
C LEU A 30 -5.99 6.36 31.08
N ALA A 31 -6.64 5.58 30.21
CA ALA A 31 -8.07 5.69 29.92
C ALA A 31 -8.92 5.42 31.16
N LEU A 32 -8.56 4.42 31.98
CA LEU A 32 -9.23 4.15 33.26
C LEU A 32 -9.06 5.31 34.24
N CYS A 33 -7.86 5.87 34.36
CA CYS A 33 -7.62 7.06 35.19
C CYS A 33 -8.41 8.28 34.70
N ALA A 34 -8.52 8.48 33.38
CA ALA A 34 -9.35 9.54 32.81
C ALA A 34 -10.82 9.31 33.12
N ALA A 35 -11.33 8.09 32.93
CA ALA A 35 -12.73 7.73 33.22
C ALA A 35 -13.07 7.94 34.71
N LEU A 36 -12.20 7.53 35.62
CA LEU A 36 -12.36 7.76 37.07
C LEU A 36 -12.35 9.26 37.41
N THR A 37 -11.54 10.05 36.71
CA THR A 37 -11.48 11.51 36.91
C THR A 37 -12.75 12.19 36.41
N ILE A 38 -13.29 11.77 35.26
CA ILE A 38 -14.58 12.23 34.72
C ILE A 38 -15.71 11.84 35.67
N TYR A 39 -15.76 10.59 36.11
CA TYR A 39 -16.75 10.10 37.07
C TYR A 39 -16.74 10.93 38.37
N LYS A 40 -15.54 11.21 38.91
CA LYS A 40 -15.38 12.06 40.08
C LYS A 40 -15.86 13.49 39.81
N ALA A 41 -15.51 14.10 38.68
CA ALA A 41 -15.97 15.45 38.35
C ALA A 41 -17.51 15.56 38.29
N ILE A 42 -18.18 14.54 37.75
CA ILE A 42 -19.65 14.48 37.68
C ILE A 42 -20.28 14.30 39.07
N THR A 43 -19.70 13.44 39.90
CA THR A 43 -20.28 13.05 41.20
C THR A 43 -19.94 13.98 42.35
N THR A 44 -18.85 14.77 42.26
CA THR A 44 -18.51 15.71 43.34
C THR A 44 -19.32 17.02 43.27
N ARG A 45 -19.34 17.75 44.39
CA ARG A 45 -19.78 19.15 44.45
C ARG A 45 -18.66 20.17 44.16
N SER A 46 -17.45 19.72 43.80
CA SER A 46 -16.32 20.61 43.52
C SER A 46 -16.54 21.35 42.20
N LEU A 47 -16.72 22.67 42.29
CA LEU A 47 -16.81 23.55 41.12
C LEU A 47 -15.54 23.47 40.27
N VAL A 48 -14.37 23.37 40.91
CA VAL A 48 -13.08 23.27 40.22
C VAL A 48 -13.04 22.06 39.31
N LEU A 49 -13.43 20.87 39.80
CA LEU A 49 -13.44 19.66 38.97
C LEU A 49 -14.48 19.70 37.85
N ARG A 50 -15.66 20.28 38.11
CA ARG A 50 -16.74 20.42 37.13
C ARG A 50 -16.38 21.34 35.96
N VAL A 51 -15.46 22.28 36.16
CA VAL A 51 -14.99 23.19 35.11
C VAL A 51 -13.71 22.67 34.46
N ALA A 52 -12.72 22.24 35.26
CA ALA A 52 -11.42 21.84 34.74
C ALA A 52 -11.47 20.59 33.86
N VAL A 53 -12.31 19.60 34.19
CA VAL A 53 -12.38 18.34 33.43
C VAL A 53 -13.00 18.54 32.04
N PRO A 54 -14.17 19.19 31.88
CA PRO A 54 -14.70 19.49 30.55
C PRO A 54 -13.76 20.36 29.69
N LEU A 55 -13.09 21.35 30.30
CA LEU A 55 -12.09 22.16 29.59
C LEU A 55 -10.91 21.32 29.10
N ALA A 56 -10.40 20.41 29.94
CA ALA A 56 -9.33 19.49 29.54
C ALA A 56 -9.78 18.53 28.42
N CYS A 57 -11.00 18.00 28.49
CA CYS A 57 -11.58 17.18 27.41
C CYS A 57 -11.75 17.97 26.11
N GLY A 58 -12.29 19.19 26.19
CA GLY A 58 -12.43 20.08 25.04
C GLY A 58 -11.07 20.42 24.42
N TRP A 59 -10.08 20.74 25.25
CA TRP A 59 -8.71 20.98 24.80
C TRP A 59 -8.09 19.77 24.11
N ALA A 60 -8.26 18.56 24.66
CA ALA A 60 -7.76 17.33 24.04
C ALA A 60 -8.43 17.03 22.69
N LEU A 61 -9.75 17.28 22.57
CA LEU A 61 -10.46 17.16 21.29
C LEU A 61 -9.95 18.17 20.27
N LEU A 62 -9.79 19.44 20.67
CA LEU A 62 -9.29 20.51 19.81
C LEU A 62 -7.83 20.26 19.41
N SER A 63 -6.99 19.74 20.31
CA SER A 63 -5.59 19.40 20.00
C SER A 63 -5.46 18.21 19.06
N ALA A 64 -6.48 17.35 18.99
CA ALA A 64 -6.52 16.23 18.05
C ALA A 64 -6.96 16.64 16.63
N LEU A 65 -7.75 17.71 16.46
CA LEU A 65 -8.21 18.20 15.15
C LEU A 65 -7.09 18.47 14.11
N PRO A 66 -5.94 19.10 14.47
CA PRO A 66 -4.87 19.34 13.51
C PRO A 66 -4.04 18.08 13.19
N VAL A 67 -4.22 16.96 13.91
CA VAL A 67 -3.49 15.72 13.65
C VAL A 67 -4.08 15.03 12.42
N VAL A 68 -3.60 15.45 11.24
CA VAL A 68 -4.04 14.94 9.94
C VAL A 68 -3.68 13.46 9.76
N ARG A 69 -2.70 12.94 10.54
CA ARG A 69 -2.04 11.65 10.33
C ARG A 69 -1.67 10.96 11.62
N PRO A 70 -2.67 10.54 12.41
CA PRO A 70 -2.43 9.90 13.70
C PRO A 70 -1.65 8.58 13.59
N TRP A 71 -1.57 8.01 12.39
CA TRP A 71 -0.93 6.73 12.09
C TRP A 71 0.43 6.86 11.38
N GLU A 72 0.89 8.07 11.08
CA GLU A 72 2.20 8.28 10.47
C GLU A 72 3.29 8.26 11.56
N TYR A 73 4.30 7.42 11.37
CA TYR A 73 5.47 7.34 12.24
C TYR A 73 6.63 8.04 11.54
N TYR A 74 7.54 8.59 12.34
CA TYR A 74 8.88 8.92 11.90
C TYR A 74 9.79 8.59 13.06
N ASN A 75 10.93 7.97 12.78
CA ASN A 75 11.95 7.85 13.80
C ASN A 75 12.56 9.23 14.06
N GLU A 76 12.14 9.83 15.17
CA GLU A 76 12.55 11.17 15.58
C GLU A 76 14.06 11.23 15.87
N PHE A 77 14.67 10.12 16.31
CA PHE A 77 16.11 10.04 16.58
C PHE A 77 16.99 10.17 15.32
N VAL A 78 16.44 9.90 14.14
CA VAL A 78 17.18 10.05 12.87
C VAL A 78 16.82 11.33 12.12
N GLY A 79 16.12 12.28 12.75
CA GLY A 79 15.81 13.60 12.17
C GLY A 79 14.44 13.70 11.51
N GLY A 80 13.49 12.85 11.90
CA GLY A 80 12.08 12.97 11.51
C GLY A 80 11.84 12.85 10.00
N THR A 81 10.84 13.57 9.49
CA THR A 81 10.35 13.48 8.10
C THR A 81 11.42 13.78 7.04
N ALA A 82 12.39 14.63 7.37
CA ALA A 82 13.43 15.09 6.43
C ALA A 82 14.51 14.03 6.18
N ASN A 83 14.76 13.15 7.16
CA ASN A 83 15.85 12.17 7.11
C ASN A 83 15.36 10.72 7.22
N SER A 84 14.07 10.48 7.46
CA SER A 84 13.48 9.17 7.70
C SER A 84 13.89 8.13 6.65
N SER A 85 13.81 8.47 5.35
CA SER A 85 14.14 7.55 4.25
C SER A 85 15.56 7.01 4.22
N ARG A 86 16.51 7.65 4.92
CA ARG A 86 17.94 7.31 4.82
C ARG A 86 18.29 6.06 5.64
N TYR A 87 17.52 5.76 6.68
CA TYR A 87 17.91 4.77 7.67
C TYR A 87 16.84 3.70 7.90
N PHE A 88 15.56 4.01 7.65
CA PHE A 88 14.46 3.07 7.70
C PHE A 88 13.36 3.52 6.73
N ASN A 89 12.52 2.59 6.26
CA ASN A 89 11.27 2.94 5.58
C ASN A 89 10.23 3.43 6.61
N ASP A 90 10.64 4.40 7.45
CA ASP A 90 10.10 4.66 8.78
C ASP A 90 8.88 5.57 8.80
N GLU A 91 8.25 5.83 7.66
CA GLU A 91 6.82 6.16 7.66
C GLU A 91 6.07 4.88 8.00
N GLY A 92 5.95 4.64 9.30
CA GLY A 92 5.55 3.35 9.87
C GLY A 92 4.29 2.81 9.23
N LEU A 93 4.43 1.62 8.63
CA LEU A 93 3.50 1.03 7.67
C LEU A 93 3.19 2.03 6.54
N ALA A 94 3.53 1.69 5.30
CA ALA A 94 3.07 2.46 4.16
C ALA A 94 1.53 2.39 4.08
N VAL A 95 0.83 3.22 4.86
CA VAL A 95 -0.65 3.34 4.93
C VAL A 95 -1.17 4.32 3.88
N PHE A 96 -0.28 4.77 3.00
CA PHE A 96 -0.62 5.52 1.79
C PHE A 96 -1.42 6.80 2.04
N LEU A 97 -1.21 7.44 3.20
CA LEU A 97 -1.93 8.62 3.68
C LEU A 97 -1.44 9.95 3.08
N ARG A 98 -0.62 9.91 2.02
CA ARG A 98 -0.07 11.10 1.34
C ARG A 98 -0.99 11.68 0.26
N GLY A 99 -2.27 11.29 0.25
CA GLY A 99 -3.24 11.76 -0.73
C GLY A 99 -3.46 13.29 -0.73
N ARG A 100 -3.28 13.97 0.41
CA ARG A 100 -3.40 15.45 0.48
C ARG A 100 -2.26 16.18 -0.23
N GLU A 101 -1.03 15.71 -0.05
CA GLU A 101 0.16 16.26 -0.70
C GLU A 101 0.16 15.91 -2.16
N LEU A 102 -0.27 14.69 -2.52
CA LEU A 102 -0.46 14.32 -3.91
C LEU A 102 -1.48 15.24 -4.60
N ALA A 103 -2.64 15.48 -3.99
CA ALA A 103 -3.64 16.40 -4.55
C ALA A 103 -3.08 17.81 -4.71
N ARG A 104 -2.37 18.31 -3.68
CA ARG A 104 -1.76 19.64 -3.72
C ARG A 104 -0.74 19.74 -4.85
N TYR A 105 0.18 18.79 -4.93
CA TYR A 105 1.18 18.72 -5.99
C TYR A 105 0.52 18.61 -7.37
N TYR A 106 -0.51 17.76 -7.50
CA TYR A 106 -1.26 17.59 -8.74
C TYR A 106 -1.85 18.92 -9.23
N HIS A 107 -2.64 19.61 -8.40
CA HIS A 107 -3.30 20.87 -8.79
C HIS A 107 -2.33 22.04 -8.97
N GLN A 108 -1.16 22.01 -8.33
CA GLN A 108 -0.17 23.10 -8.42
C GLN A 108 0.84 22.91 -9.55
N GLU A 109 1.24 21.67 -9.84
CA GLU A 109 2.42 21.38 -10.67
C GLU A 109 2.14 20.48 -11.88
N VAL A 110 1.03 19.72 -11.88
CA VAL A 110 0.72 18.73 -12.92
C VAL A 110 -0.45 19.20 -13.78
N GLU A 111 -1.59 19.49 -13.14
CA GLU A 111 -2.82 19.93 -13.81
C GLU A 111 -2.63 21.23 -14.63
N PRO A 112 -1.92 22.27 -14.16
CA PRO A 112 -1.72 23.49 -14.96
C PRO A 112 -0.95 23.26 -16.27
N ASN A 113 -0.18 22.17 -16.35
CA ASN A 113 0.57 21.79 -17.54
C ASN A 113 -0.24 20.89 -18.50
N GLY A 114 -1.50 20.58 -18.17
CA GLY A 114 -2.33 19.66 -18.94
C GLY A 114 -1.85 18.21 -18.91
N GLU A 115 -0.96 17.87 -17.98
CA GLU A 115 -0.42 16.51 -17.84
C GLU A 115 -1.39 15.60 -17.08
N VAL A 116 -1.46 14.33 -17.50
CA VAL A 116 -2.12 13.26 -16.74
C VAL A 116 -1.03 12.33 -16.20
N PRO A 117 -0.83 12.23 -14.87
CA PRO A 117 0.28 11.49 -14.30
C PRO A 117 0.02 9.97 -14.25
N TYR A 118 1.10 9.19 -14.30
CA TYR A 118 1.09 7.78 -13.93
C TYR A 118 1.18 7.68 -12.40
N ILE A 119 0.14 7.18 -11.74
CA ILE A 119 0.10 7.06 -10.28
C ILE A 119 0.23 5.59 -9.87
N THR A 120 1.43 5.20 -9.44
CA THR A 120 1.72 3.88 -8.86
C THR A 120 1.84 3.92 -7.34
N TYR A 121 1.70 5.11 -6.74
CA TYR A 121 1.50 5.24 -5.31
C TYR A 121 0.11 4.70 -4.95
N PRO A 122 -0.02 3.76 -4.01
CA PRO A 122 -1.27 3.02 -3.81
C PRO A 122 -2.26 3.82 -2.95
N ILE A 123 -2.78 4.87 -3.55
CA ILE A 123 -3.94 5.62 -3.10
C ILE A 123 -5.20 5.01 -3.76
N PRO A 124 -6.28 4.73 -3.00
CA PRO A 124 -7.50 4.18 -3.58
C PRO A 124 -8.11 5.09 -4.65
N ASP A 125 -8.67 4.50 -5.71
CA ASP A 125 -9.33 5.25 -6.79
C ASP A 125 -10.43 6.20 -6.31
N PRO A 126 -11.33 5.82 -5.38
CA PRO A 126 -12.33 6.76 -4.84
C PRO A 126 -11.70 7.96 -4.14
N GLU A 127 -10.53 7.78 -3.52
CA GLU A 127 -9.82 8.87 -2.85
C GLU A 127 -9.17 9.83 -3.86
N LYS A 128 -8.64 9.32 -4.98
CA LYS A 128 -8.15 10.16 -6.09
C LYS A 128 -9.29 11.00 -6.67
N LEU A 129 -10.42 10.36 -6.98
CA LEU A 129 -11.61 11.03 -7.53
C LEU A 129 -12.17 12.09 -6.58
N ARG A 130 -12.32 11.78 -5.29
CA ARG A 130 -12.76 12.74 -4.26
C ARG A 130 -11.86 13.97 -4.16
N ARG A 131 -10.59 13.81 -4.53
CA ARG A 131 -9.58 14.87 -4.52
C ARG A 131 -9.41 15.57 -5.86
N GLY A 132 -10.16 15.19 -6.90
CA GLY A 132 -10.01 15.75 -8.24
C GLY A 132 -8.67 15.40 -8.90
N ILE A 133 -8.04 14.29 -8.53
CA ILE A 133 -6.81 13.82 -9.16
C ILE A 133 -7.17 12.90 -10.32
N HIS A 134 -6.81 13.27 -11.55
CA HIS A 134 -6.87 12.39 -12.72
C HIS A 134 -5.55 11.63 -12.90
N TRP A 135 -5.60 10.43 -13.49
CA TRP A 135 -4.42 9.59 -13.69
C TRP A 135 -4.53 8.74 -14.95
N VAL A 136 -3.38 8.31 -15.48
CA VAL A 136 -3.33 7.38 -16.61
C VAL A 136 -3.88 6.03 -16.17
N GLY A 137 -4.95 5.58 -16.80
CA GLY A 137 -5.70 4.37 -16.46
C GLY A 137 -6.99 4.62 -15.68
N GLU A 138 -7.34 5.88 -15.43
CA GLU A 138 -8.68 6.27 -14.96
C GLU A 138 -9.75 5.82 -15.96
N ASP A 139 -9.54 6.12 -17.24
CA ASP A 139 -10.32 5.55 -18.35
C ASP A 139 -9.40 4.65 -19.17
N ARG A 140 -9.58 3.35 -19.03
CA ARG A 140 -8.74 2.33 -19.67
C ARG A 140 -8.86 2.30 -21.19
N VAL A 141 -10.00 2.72 -21.74
CA VAL A 141 -10.19 2.74 -23.20
C VAL A 141 -9.47 3.94 -23.78
N ARG A 142 -9.65 5.12 -23.16
CA ARG A 142 -8.95 6.35 -23.51
C ARG A 142 -7.44 6.21 -23.37
N ASP A 143 -6.99 5.62 -22.26
CA ASP A 143 -5.58 5.60 -21.86
C ASP A 143 -4.81 4.37 -22.37
N ARG A 144 -5.46 3.51 -23.17
CA ARG A 144 -4.88 2.26 -23.67
C ARG A 144 -3.51 2.45 -24.31
N ALA A 145 -3.39 3.41 -25.24
CA ALA A 145 -2.14 3.65 -25.96
C ALA A 145 -0.99 4.07 -25.02
N LEU A 146 -1.29 4.82 -23.96
CA LEU A 146 -0.32 5.23 -22.94
C LEU A 146 0.11 4.04 -22.06
N LEU A 147 -0.86 3.21 -21.65
CA LEU A 147 -0.60 2.02 -20.84
C LEU A 147 0.16 0.94 -21.62
N GLU A 148 -0.05 0.85 -22.94
CA GLU A 148 0.59 -0.15 -23.80
C GLU A 148 2.00 0.25 -24.23
N ALA A 149 2.36 1.53 -24.16
CA ALA A 149 3.68 2.05 -24.55
C ALA A 149 4.85 1.40 -23.79
N ASP A 150 5.97 1.21 -24.49
CA ASP A 150 7.22 0.68 -23.90
C ASP A 150 7.94 1.69 -22.99
N VAL A 151 7.62 2.97 -23.16
CA VAL A 151 8.16 4.08 -22.38
C VAL A 151 7.00 4.91 -21.86
N TRP A 152 7.01 5.21 -20.57
CA TRP A 152 6.08 6.14 -19.94
C TRP A 152 6.76 7.50 -19.82
N SER A 153 6.22 8.47 -20.53
CA SER A 153 6.68 9.87 -20.54
C SER A 153 5.72 10.78 -19.79
N GLY A 154 6.26 11.69 -18.99
CA GLY A 154 5.51 12.67 -18.20
C GLY A 154 5.79 12.54 -16.70
N THR A 155 4.77 12.82 -15.90
CA THR A 155 4.87 12.73 -14.44
C THR A 155 4.56 11.31 -13.95
N ILE A 156 5.48 10.70 -13.21
CA ILE A 156 5.30 9.41 -12.53
C ILE A 156 5.34 9.63 -11.02
N VAL A 157 4.29 9.21 -10.33
CA VAL A 157 4.20 9.24 -8.87
C VAL A 157 4.31 7.82 -8.32
N CYS A 158 5.23 7.59 -7.40
CA CYS A 158 5.42 6.29 -6.77
C CYS A 158 5.79 6.42 -5.29
N GLY A 159 5.70 5.30 -4.57
CA GLY A 159 6.22 5.22 -3.21
C GLY A 159 7.73 4.98 -3.21
N VAL A 160 8.45 5.44 -2.18
CA VAL A 160 9.89 5.16 -2.00
C VAL A 160 10.20 3.66 -1.98
N ARG A 161 9.25 2.85 -1.51
CA ARG A 161 9.35 1.38 -1.58
C ARG A 161 9.51 0.92 -3.03
N GLY A 162 8.88 1.58 -4.00
CA GLY A 162 8.95 1.23 -5.42
C GLY A 162 10.26 1.61 -6.11
N THR A 163 11.19 2.29 -5.42
CA THR A 163 12.52 2.64 -5.95
C THR A 163 13.65 1.86 -5.29
N ALA A 164 13.37 1.00 -4.31
CA ALA A 164 14.37 0.08 -3.77
C ALA A 164 14.70 -1.04 -4.78
N PRO A 165 15.84 -1.73 -4.66
CA PRO A 165 16.11 -2.94 -5.43
C PRO A 165 15.08 -4.05 -5.17
N TYR A 166 14.52 -4.61 -6.24
CA TYR A 166 13.66 -5.79 -6.19
C TYR A 166 14.18 -6.93 -7.06
N LEU A 167 13.81 -8.16 -6.70
CA LEU A 167 14.07 -9.37 -7.48
C LEU A 167 13.23 -9.41 -8.77
N TRP A 168 12.06 -8.76 -8.76
CA TRP A 168 11.11 -8.66 -9.87
C TRP A 168 10.55 -7.25 -9.96
N TRP A 169 10.12 -6.86 -11.16
CA TRP A 169 9.59 -5.52 -11.44
C TRP A 169 10.52 -4.39 -10.98
N ASP A 170 11.83 -4.64 -10.98
CA ASP A 170 12.82 -3.67 -10.52
C ASP A 170 12.74 -2.40 -11.36
N ARG A 171 12.63 -1.26 -10.68
CA ARG A 171 12.49 0.06 -11.31
C ARG A 171 13.80 0.82 -11.26
N GLU A 172 14.86 0.20 -11.78
CA GLU A 172 16.21 0.75 -11.75
C GLU A 172 16.28 2.20 -12.28
N ALA A 173 15.57 2.49 -13.36
CA ALA A 173 15.53 3.84 -13.93
C ALA A 173 14.97 4.89 -12.95
N LEU A 174 13.94 4.54 -12.15
CA LEU A 174 13.42 5.43 -11.11
C LEU A 174 14.33 5.49 -9.89
N ARG A 175 15.00 4.38 -9.54
CA ARG A 175 15.98 4.33 -8.45
C ARG A 175 17.16 5.28 -8.69
N ASN A 176 17.63 5.35 -9.93
CA ASN A 176 18.78 6.17 -10.31
C ASN A 176 18.40 7.60 -10.71
N ALA A 177 17.10 7.91 -10.82
CA ALA A 177 16.62 9.25 -11.14
C ALA A 177 16.49 10.12 -9.88
N VAL A 178 16.60 11.44 -10.08
CA VAL A 178 16.32 12.42 -9.02
C VAL A 178 14.84 12.79 -9.10
N PRO A 179 14.05 12.61 -8.02
CA PRO A 179 12.66 13.04 -8.01
C PRO A 179 12.56 14.56 -8.07
N VAL A 180 11.59 15.07 -8.85
CA VAL A 180 11.32 16.52 -8.96
C VAL A 180 10.58 17.05 -7.74
N ALA A 181 9.83 16.19 -7.03
CA ALA A 181 9.23 16.50 -5.75
C ALA A 181 9.21 15.29 -4.84
N ARG A 182 9.25 15.54 -3.54
CA ARG A 182 9.21 14.51 -2.51
C ARG A 182 8.40 14.96 -1.31
N PHE A 183 7.46 14.11 -0.91
CA PHE A 183 6.63 14.29 0.27
C PHE A 183 6.74 13.03 1.11
N GLY A 184 7.82 12.95 1.90
CA GLY A 184 8.08 11.75 2.70
C GLY A 184 8.38 10.53 1.83
N ASN A 185 7.54 9.49 1.92
CA ASN A 185 7.61 8.29 1.09
C ASN A 185 6.91 8.43 -0.28
N LEU A 186 6.27 9.56 -0.58
CA LEU A 186 5.74 9.84 -1.91
C LEU A 186 6.80 10.57 -2.74
N LEU A 187 7.12 10.03 -3.91
CA LEU A 187 8.08 10.57 -4.86
C LEU A 187 7.38 10.92 -6.17
N ALA A 188 7.67 12.09 -6.73
CA ALA A 188 7.25 12.47 -8.07
C ALA A 188 8.49 12.60 -8.97
N PHE A 189 8.44 11.97 -10.13
CA PHE A 189 9.46 12.03 -11.17
C PHE A 189 8.85 12.66 -12.42
N ARG A 190 9.65 13.39 -13.20
CA ARG A 190 9.27 13.90 -14.51
C ARG A 190 10.33 13.50 -15.52
N GLY A 191 9.91 12.87 -16.62
CA GLY A 191 10.81 12.37 -17.65
C GLY A 191 10.23 11.20 -18.41
N SER A 192 11.10 10.42 -19.04
CA SER A 192 10.75 9.22 -19.81
C SER A 192 11.41 8.00 -19.17
N PHE A 193 10.60 7.03 -18.78
CA PHE A 193 11.06 5.84 -18.05
C PHE A 193 10.62 4.55 -18.74
N PRO A 194 11.43 3.48 -18.72
CA PRO A 194 11.01 2.17 -19.22
C PRO A 194 9.74 1.71 -18.51
N ALA A 195 8.69 1.43 -19.29
CA ALA A 195 7.38 1.07 -18.77
C ALA A 195 7.33 -0.37 -18.25
N ARG A 196 8.15 -1.26 -18.82
CA ARG A 196 8.11 -2.72 -18.61
C ARG A 196 7.88 -3.16 -17.15
N PRO A 197 8.70 -2.77 -16.15
CA PRO A 197 8.50 -3.23 -14.76
C PRO A 197 7.20 -2.68 -14.15
N MET A 198 6.80 -1.46 -14.50
CA MET A 198 5.57 -0.86 -14.00
C MET A 198 4.32 -1.46 -14.66
N LYS A 199 4.39 -1.73 -15.97
CA LYS A 199 3.35 -2.41 -16.75
C LYS A 199 3.12 -3.83 -16.24
N ALA A 200 4.18 -4.60 -15.99
CA ALA A 200 4.07 -5.96 -15.45
C ALA A 200 3.36 -5.97 -14.08
N ALA A 201 3.75 -5.08 -13.17
CA ALA A 201 3.08 -4.93 -11.87
C ALA A 201 1.61 -4.48 -12.02
N PHE A 202 1.34 -3.51 -12.89
CA PHE A 202 -0.01 -3.00 -13.14
C PHE A 202 -0.96 -4.11 -13.62
N LEU A 203 -0.54 -4.90 -14.61
CA LEU A 203 -1.32 -6.02 -15.13
C LEU A 203 -1.61 -7.09 -14.06
N TYR A 204 -0.63 -7.39 -13.20
CA TYR A 204 -0.82 -8.32 -12.09
C TYR A 204 -1.87 -7.83 -11.10
N TYR A 205 -1.75 -6.60 -10.59
CA TYR A 205 -2.71 -6.07 -9.63
C TYR A 205 -4.12 -5.92 -10.24
N GLN A 206 -4.20 -5.59 -11.53
CA GLN A 206 -5.47 -5.59 -12.24
C GLN A 206 -6.09 -6.99 -12.33
N ALA A 207 -5.28 -8.03 -12.55
CA ALA A 207 -5.78 -9.40 -12.53
C ALA A 207 -6.28 -9.82 -11.15
N VAL A 208 -5.57 -9.42 -10.08
CA VAL A 208 -5.98 -9.63 -8.69
C VAL A 208 -7.38 -9.04 -8.43
N ASP A 209 -7.67 -7.83 -8.93
CA ASP A 209 -9.01 -7.22 -8.82
C ASP A 209 -10.10 -8.04 -9.53
N TYR A 210 -9.78 -8.71 -10.63
CA TYR A 210 -10.70 -9.61 -11.34
C TYR A 210 -10.87 -10.98 -10.67
N ILE A 211 -9.88 -11.43 -9.89
CA ILE A 211 -9.93 -12.71 -9.19
C ILE A 211 -10.67 -12.56 -7.87
N TYR A 212 -10.31 -11.56 -7.06
CA TYR A 212 -10.76 -11.41 -5.68
C TYR A 212 -11.92 -10.41 -5.55
N THR A 213 -12.98 -10.66 -6.31
CA THR A 213 -14.22 -9.88 -6.26
C THR A 213 -15.43 -10.80 -6.11
N SER A 214 -16.59 -10.22 -5.78
CA SER A 214 -17.85 -10.96 -5.66
C SER A 214 -18.31 -11.62 -6.97
N GLN A 215 -17.86 -11.10 -8.11
CA GLN A 215 -18.14 -11.64 -9.45
C GLN A 215 -16.84 -11.75 -10.26
N PRO A 216 -16.05 -12.83 -10.05
CA PRO A 216 -14.74 -12.95 -10.69
C PRO A 216 -14.82 -13.00 -12.22
N ASN A 217 -13.86 -12.38 -12.90
CA ASN A 217 -13.66 -12.51 -14.34
C ASN A 217 -12.34 -13.23 -14.63
N LEU A 218 -12.37 -14.55 -14.52
CA LEU A 218 -11.19 -15.40 -14.62
C LEU A 218 -10.54 -15.37 -16.01
N ARG A 219 -11.31 -15.16 -17.09
CA ARG A 219 -10.76 -15.07 -18.45
C ARG A 219 -9.92 -13.82 -18.65
N GLU A 220 -10.40 -12.69 -18.14
CA GLU A 220 -9.63 -11.45 -18.21
C GLU A 220 -8.41 -11.49 -17.28
N ALA A 221 -8.56 -12.09 -16.09
CA ALA A 221 -7.42 -12.34 -15.20
C ALA A 221 -6.35 -13.23 -15.86
N GLN A 222 -6.75 -14.31 -16.54
CA GLN A 222 -5.85 -15.21 -17.28
C GLN A 222 -5.02 -14.43 -18.31
N ARG A 223 -5.68 -13.57 -19.11
CA ARG A 223 -5.02 -12.73 -20.13
C ARG A 223 -3.99 -11.79 -19.49
N LEU A 224 -4.39 -11.06 -18.45
CA LEU A 224 -3.55 -10.08 -17.76
C LEU A 224 -2.35 -10.73 -17.07
N LEU A 225 -2.55 -11.87 -16.41
CA LEU A 225 -1.48 -12.63 -15.77
C LEU A 225 -0.49 -13.20 -16.79
N SER A 226 -0.99 -13.69 -17.93
CA SER A 226 -0.14 -14.18 -19.02
C SER A 226 0.77 -13.07 -19.56
N GLU A 227 0.20 -11.88 -19.79
CA GLU A 227 0.96 -10.70 -20.24
C GLU A 227 1.96 -10.22 -19.17
N SER A 228 1.56 -10.18 -17.90
CA SER A 228 2.45 -9.83 -16.78
C SER A 228 3.64 -10.79 -16.67
N ALA A 229 3.38 -12.10 -16.72
CA ALA A 229 4.42 -13.13 -16.65
C ALA A 229 5.38 -13.09 -17.85
N ALA A 230 4.88 -12.75 -19.05
CA ALA A 230 5.73 -12.55 -20.23
C ALA A 230 6.66 -11.33 -20.08
N LEU A 231 6.21 -10.27 -19.40
CA LEU A 231 7.02 -9.08 -19.15
C LEU A 231 8.10 -9.32 -18.09
N ASP A 232 7.81 -10.04 -17.01
CA ASP A 232 8.83 -10.41 -16.01
C ASP A 232 8.55 -11.79 -15.38
N PRO A 233 9.09 -12.88 -15.95
CA PRO A 233 8.83 -14.23 -15.44
C PRO A 233 9.49 -14.51 -14.08
N ARG A 234 10.41 -13.63 -13.63
CA ARG A 234 11.02 -13.72 -12.30
C ARG A 234 10.02 -13.44 -11.19
N ALA A 235 8.92 -12.75 -11.49
CA ALA A 235 7.78 -12.60 -10.60
C ALA A 235 6.98 -13.92 -10.53
N PHE A 236 7.61 -14.98 -10.02
CA PHE A 236 7.10 -16.36 -10.13
C PHE A 236 5.69 -16.54 -9.53
N PHE A 237 5.32 -15.73 -8.53
CA PHE A 237 3.99 -15.71 -7.95
C PHE A 237 2.88 -15.28 -8.94
N VAL A 238 3.20 -14.48 -9.98
CA VAL A 238 2.28 -14.19 -11.08
C VAL A 238 1.91 -15.48 -11.82
N ALA A 239 2.90 -16.33 -12.08
CA ALA A 239 2.69 -17.62 -12.73
C ALA A 239 1.98 -18.63 -11.80
N ILE A 240 2.12 -18.49 -10.48
CA ILE A 240 1.28 -19.24 -9.51
C ILE A 240 -0.18 -18.86 -9.68
N GLU A 241 -0.50 -17.55 -9.71
CA GLU A 241 -1.89 -17.11 -9.90
C GLU A 241 -2.44 -17.48 -11.27
N LEU A 242 -1.61 -17.44 -12.31
CA LEU A 242 -2.03 -17.91 -13.63
C LEU A 242 -2.43 -19.39 -13.58
N GLY A 243 -1.60 -20.23 -12.95
CA GLY A 243 -1.92 -21.64 -12.77
C GLY A 243 -3.19 -21.86 -11.94
N ASN A 244 -3.41 -21.05 -10.89
CA ASN A 244 -4.63 -21.08 -10.08
C ASN A 244 -5.88 -20.73 -10.89
N VAL A 245 -5.78 -19.73 -11.76
CA VAL A 245 -6.86 -19.32 -12.66
C VAL A 245 -7.13 -20.42 -13.69
N ASP A 246 -6.08 -21.01 -14.28
CA ASP A 246 -6.20 -22.09 -15.26
C ASP A 246 -6.86 -23.34 -14.67
N VAL A 247 -6.52 -23.72 -13.43
CA VAL A 247 -7.19 -24.81 -12.70
C VAL A 247 -8.69 -24.52 -12.55
N GLN A 248 -9.06 -23.30 -12.17
CA GLN A 248 -10.47 -22.91 -12.00
C GLN A 248 -11.23 -22.89 -13.33
N LEU A 249 -10.55 -22.56 -14.43
CA LEU A 249 -11.10 -22.61 -15.79
C LEU A 249 -11.15 -24.05 -16.35
N GLY A 250 -10.60 -25.04 -15.64
CA GLY A 250 -10.54 -26.44 -16.07
C GLY A 250 -9.42 -26.76 -17.07
N ASP A 251 -8.50 -25.82 -17.33
CA ASP A 251 -7.38 -26.02 -18.27
C ASP A 251 -6.15 -26.56 -17.54
N ARG A 252 -6.12 -27.87 -17.35
CA ARG A 252 -5.03 -28.55 -16.63
C ARG A 252 -3.66 -28.39 -17.31
N ASN A 253 -3.63 -28.37 -18.65
CA ASN A 253 -2.37 -28.27 -19.40
C ASN A 253 -1.78 -26.85 -19.29
N ALA A 254 -2.63 -25.82 -19.37
CA ALA A 254 -2.21 -24.45 -19.12
C ALA A 254 -1.72 -24.27 -17.67
N ALA A 255 -2.46 -24.83 -16.70
CA ALA A 255 -2.08 -24.78 -15.29
C ALA A 255 -0.70 -25.42 -15.03
N VAL A 256 -0.43 -26.62 -15.58
CA VAL A 256 0.88 -27.27 -15.45
C VAL A 256 1.99 -26.41 -16.06
N THR A 257 1.72 -25.78 -17.20
CA THR A 257 2.67 -24.87 -17.86
C THR A 257 3.00 -23.68 -16.97
N ALA A 258 1.97 -23.03 -16.41
CA ALA A 258 2.12 -21.88 -15.53
C ALA A 258 2.86 -22.23 -14.23
N TYR A 259 2.50 -23.34 -13.56
CA TYR A 259 3.22 -23.78 -12.36
C TYR A 259 4.66 -24.21 -12.65
N SER A 260 4.93 -24.76 -13.83
CA SER A 260 6.30 -25.10 -14.25
C SER A 260 7.15 -23.85 -14.45
N LEU A 261 6.58 -22.80 -15.06
CA LEU A 261 7.22 -21.49 -15.16
C LEU A 261 7.49 -20.90 -13.77
N ALA A 262 6.51 -20.93 -12.86
CA ALA A 262 6.70 -20.49 -11.48
C ALA A 262 7.86 -21.25 -10.80
N ARG A 263 7.93 -22.58 -10.97
CA ARG A 263 8.97 -23.42 -10.37
C ARG A 263 10.37 -23.08 -10.89
N GLN A 264 10.48 -22.76 -12.17
CA GLN A 264 11.75 -22.36 -12.79
C GLN A 264 12.34 -21.11 -12.15
N TYR A 265 11.49 -20.12 -11.81
CA TYR A 265 11.92 -18.82 -11.29
C TYR A 265 11.83 -18.70 -9.76
N ALA A 266 11.21 -19.66 -9.08
CA ALA A 266 11.17 -19.70 -7.62
C ALA A 266 12.60 -19.74 -7.02
N PHE A 267 12.86 -18.84 -6.07
CA PHE A 267 14.17 -18.68 -5.46
C PHE A 267 14.38 -19.54 -4.20
N ARG A 268 13.29 -19.92 -3.49
CA ARG A 268 13.36 -20.81 -2.32
C ARG A 268 13.09 -22.25 -2.71
N GLU A 269 13.87 -23.17 -2.14
CA GLU A 269 13.69 -24.62 -2.39
C GLU A 269 12.35 -25.14 -1.87
N GLN A 270 11.81 -24.52 -0.81
CA GLN A 270 10.47 -24.84 -0.32
C GLN A 270 9.38 -24.53 -1.37
N ASP A 271 9.44 -23.37 -2.03
CA ASP A 271 8.47 -23.00 -3.06
C ASP A 271 8.55 -23.96 -4.26
N ARG A 272 9.78 -24.34 -4.67
CA ARG A 272 9.98 -25.31 -5.77
C ARG A 272 9.38 -26.67 -5.48
N ARG A 273 9.50 -27.15 -4.23
CA ARG A 273 8.89 -28.42 -3.80
C ARG A 273 7.36 -28.34 -3.83
N LEU A 274 6.78 -27.28 -3.25
CA LEU A 274 5.34 -27.06 -3.28
C LEU A 274 4.79 -26.99 -4.71
N LEU A 275 5.51 -26.34 -5.63
CA LEU A 275 5.12 -26.27 -7.03
C LEU A 275 5.25 -27.62 -7.74
N ALA A 276 6.28 -28.41 -7.45
CA ALA A 276 6.42 -29.76 -8.00
C ALA A 276 5.26 -30.68 -7.55
N GLU A 277 4.88 -30.60 -6.28
CA GLU A 277 3.71 -31.32 -5.75
C GLU A 277 2.41 -30.86 -6.43
N GLN A 278 2.23 -29.55 -6.61
CA GLN A 278 1.06 -29.01 -7.29
C GLN A 278 0.98 -29.45 -8.76
N ILE A 279 2.10 -29.44 -9.48
CA ILE A 279 2.17 -29.95 -10.86
C ILE A 279 1.74 -31.41 -10.91
N ALA A 280 2.25 -32.25 -10.00
CA ALA A 280 1.87 -33.66 -9.93
C ALA A 280 0.36 -33.85 -9.64
N ARG A 281 -0.21 -33.04 -8.74
CA ARG A 281 -1.64 -33.06 -8.43
C ARG A 281 -2.50 -32.70 -9.66
N VAL A 282 -2.20 -31.59 -10.33
CA VAL A 282 -2.95 -31.12 -11.52
C VAL A 282 -2.83 -32.11 -12.68
N SER A 283 -1.66 -32.74 -12.83
CA SER A 283 -1.41 -33.72 -13.88
C SER A 283 -2.10 -35.07 -13.62
N SER A 284 -2.58 -35.34 -12.40
CA SER A 284 -3.19 -36.61 -12.06
C SER A 284 -4.64 -36.72 -12.60
N GLU A 285 -5.00 -37.89 -13.13
CA GLU A 285 -6.34 -38.15 -13.69
C GLU A 285 -7.41 -38.40 -12.62
N SER A 286 -7.14 -38.16 -11.32
CA SER A 286 -7.98 -38.60 -10.21
C SER A 286 -9.40 -38.01 -10.16
N GLY A 287 -9.75 -37.09 -11.07
CA GLY A 287 -11.05 -36.42 -11.12
C GLY A 287 -11.34 -35.50 -9.93
N GLU A 288 -10.49 -35.51 -8.89
CA GLU A 288 -10.65 -34.69 -7.71
C GLU A 288 -10.42 -33.20 -8.01
N PRO A 289 -11.20 -32.29 -7.41
CA PRO A 289 -10.96 -30.86 -7.52
C PRO A 289 -9.60 -30.49 -6.93
N VAL A 290 -8.72 -29.92 -7.75
CA VAL A 290 -7.42 -29.43 -7.28
C VAL A 290 -7.60 -28.06 -6.67
N GLN A 291 -7.20 -27.91 -5.40
CA GLN A 291 -7.24 -26.63 -4.72
C GLN A 291 -6.15 -25.69 -5.27
N PRO A 292 -6.44 -24.38 -5.44
CA PRO A 292 -5.44 -23.38 -5.78
C PRO A 292 -4.28 -23.34 -4.77
N LEU A 293 -3.08 -23.09 -5.28
CA LEU A 293 -1.90 -22.89 -4.44
C LEU A 293 -1.95 -21.48 -3.83
N ARG A 294 -1.67 -21.36 -2.53
CA ARG A 294 -1.58 -20.04 -1.89
C ARG A 294 -0.41 -19.25 -2.47
N ASN A 295 -0.66 -17.97 -2.74
CA ASN A 295 0.36 -17.04 -3.22
C ASN A 295 1.14 -16.46 -2.04
N PRO A 296 2.47 -16.64 -1.99
CA PRO A 296 3.29 -16.17 -0.88
C PRO A 296 3.46 -14.64 -0.81
N GLU A 297 3.08 -13.89 -1.84
CA GLU A 297 3.18 -12.41 -1.87
C GLU A 297 1.91 -11.68 -1.39
N ILE A 298 0.81 -12.40 -1.16
CA ILE A 298 -0.47 -11.82 -0.69
C ILE A 298 -0.60 -11.92 0.85
N GLU A 299 0.45 -12.37 1.56
CA GLU A 299 0.53 -12.43 3.03
C GLU A 299 0.84 -11.08 3.71
#